data_AF-A0A7Y0MDY2-F1
#
_entry.id   AF-A0A7Y0MDY2-F1
#
_cell.length_a   1.000
_cell.length_b   1.000
_cell.length_c   1.000
_cell.angle_alpha   90.00
_cell.angle_beta   90.00
_cell.angle_gamma   90.00
#
_symmetry.space_group_name_H-M   'P 1'
#
loop_
_entity.id
_entity.type
_entity.pdbx_description
1 polymer ?
#
loop_
_entity_poly.entity_id
_entity_poly.type
_entity_poly.pdbx_seq_one_letter_code
_entity_poly.pdbx_strand_id
1 'polypeptide(L)'
;MVLPAWQEDDAAIAVPTIGIGPELPFCETCRSDQYLIIEEFIPPRLQPGTGLTSAEASYSCLKCGQFSGHEVPSDWEPPGWFWYA
;
A
#
# COMPACT_ATOMS: atom_id res chain seq x y z
N MET A 1 -11.34 41.93 -23.61
CA MET A 1 -11.44 41.35 -22.26
C MET A 1 -10.77 39.98 -22.33
N VAL A 2 -9.58 39.86 -21.73
CA VAL A 2 -8.71 38.67 -21.82
C VAL A 2 -9.03 37.81 -20.60
N LEU A 3 -9.46 36.56 -20.82
CA LEU A 3 -9.65 35.58 -19.76
C LEU A 3 -8.28 35.11 -19.26
N PRO A 4 -8.01 34.99 -17.95
CA PRO A 4 -6.76 34.43 -17.49
C PRO A 4 -6.75 32.91 -17.64
N ALA A 5 -5.69 32.42 -18.27
CA ALA A 5 -4.75 31.44 -17.73
C ALA A 5 -5.25 30.57 -16.56
N TRP A 6 -5.48 29.29 -16.86
CA TRP A 6 -5.28 28.13 -15.97
C TRP A 6 -5.92 28.27 -14.59
N GLN A 7 -7.17 27.82 -14.49
CA GLN A 7 -7.77 27.43 -13.23
C GLN A 7 -6.93 26.24 -12.71
N GLU A 8 -5.99 26.54 -11.83
CA GLU A 8 -5.26 25.57 -11.04
C GLU A 8 -6.27 24.99 -10.03
N ASP A 9 -7.03 23.98 -10.47
CA ASP A 9 -7.78 23.13 -9.59
C ASP A 9 -6.76 22.35 -8.74
N ASP A 10 -6.41 22.94 -7.59
CA ASP A 10 -5.78 22.28 -6.43
C ASP A 10 -6.78 21.25 -5.88
N ALA A 11 -7.13 20.26 -6.70
CA ALA A 11 -7.60 18.99 -6.19
C ALA A 11 -6.37 18.36 -5.57
N ALA A 12 -6.13 18.68 -4.30
CA ALA A 12 -5.33 17.87 -3.41
C ALA A 12 -5.77 16.43 -3.64
N ILE A 13 -5.01 15.69 -4.46
CA ILE A 13 -5.12 14.25 -4.56
C ILE A 13 -4.79 13.82 -3.15
N ALA A 14 -5.83 13.52 -2.38
CA ALA A 14 -5.70 12.82 -1.13
C ALA A 14 -5.05 11.49 -1.50
N VAL A 15 -3.72 11.46 -1.50
CA VAL A 15 -2.98 10.22 -1.47
C VAL A 15 -3.49 9.59 -0.19
N PRO A 16 -4.23 8.47 -0.25
CA PRO A 16 -4.70 7.83 0.97
C PRO A 16 -3.44 7.60 1.79
N THR A 17 -3.36 8.27 2.94
CA THR A 17 -2.28 8.04 3.89
C THR A 17 -2.38 6.56 4.20
N ILE A 18 -1.44 5.79 3.63
CA ILE A 18 -1.25 4.38 3.95
C ILE A 18 -1.23 4.33 5.47
N GLY A 19 -2.08 3.48 6.04
CA GLY A 19 -2.31 3.47 7.48
C GLY A 19 -0.97 3.54 8.24
N ILE A 20 -0.92 4.39 9.25
CA ILE A 20 0.29 4.51 10.06
C ILE A 20 0.14 3.47 11.16
N GLY A 21 0.56 2.25 10.88
CA GLY A 21 0.61 1.13 11.83
C GLY A 21 1.91 0.35 11.63
N PRO A 22 2.50 -0.22 12.70
CA PRO A 22 3.73 -1.00 12.60
C PRO A 22 3.59 -2.26 11.71
N GLU A 23 2.36 -2.61 11.36
CA GLU A 23 2.03 -3.80 10.57
C GLU A 23 1.82 -3.48 9.09
N LEU A 24 2.00 -2.23 8.66
CA LEU A 24 1.88 -1.86 7.25
C LEU A 24 3.24 -1.82 6.54
N PRO A 25 3.27 -2.06 5.21
CA PRO A 25 4.52 -2.03 4.45
C PRO A 25 5.34 -0.78 4.71
N PHE A 26 6.56 -0.96 5.22
CA PHE A 26 7.45 0.13 5.60
C PHE A 26 8.91 -0.29 5.42
N CYS A 27 9.72 0.56 4.81
CA CYS A 27 11.15 0.30 4.71
C CYS A 27 11.88 0.81 5.96
N GLU A 28 12.31 -0.09 6.84
CA GLU A 28 13.07 0.25 8.06
C GLU A 28 14.37 1.02 7.76
N THR A 29 15.07 0.67 6.67
CA THR A 29 16.32 1.32 6.28
C THR A 29 16.10 2.77 5.81
N CYS A 30 15.06 3.01 5.00
CA CYS A 30 14.75 4.35 4.48
C CYS A 30 13.83 5.15 5.41
N ARG A 31 13.23 4.48 6.41
CA ARG A 31 12.17 4.97 7.29
C ARG A 31 11.02 5.62 6.52
N SER A 32 10.54 4.93 5.50
CA SER A 32 9.49 5.44 4.60
C SER A 32 8.76 4.30 3.88
N ASP A 33 7.50 4.56 3.52
CA ASP A 33 6.60 3.75 2.68
C ASP A 33 6.54 4.24 1.21
N GLN A 34 7.12 5.40 0.90
CA GLN A 34 6.94 6.07 -0.39
C GLN A 34 7.64 5.40 -1.58
N TYR A 35 8.64 4.56 -1.31
CA TYR A 35 9.47 3.94 -2.34
C TYR A 35 9.21 2.43 -2.47
N LEU A 36 8.09 1.96 -1.93
CA LEU A 36 7.76 0.55 -1.93
C LEU A 36 7.09 0.14 -3.24
N ILE A 37 7.57 -0.96 -3.81
CA ILE A 37 6.85 -1.76 -4.79
C ILE A 37 6.30 -2.96 -4.04
N ILE A 38 4.99 -3.17 -4.11
CA ILE A 38 4.37 -4.40 -3.62
C ILE A 38 4.59 -5.47 -4.68
N GLU A 39 5.36 -6.49 -4.33
CA GLU A 39 5.74 -7.58 -5.23
C GLU A 39 4.67 -8.68 -5.23
N GLU A 40 4.16 -9.00 -4.04
CA GLU A 40 3.10 -9.98 -3.84
C GLU A 40 2.18 -9.55 -2.70
N PHE A 41 0.89 -9.82 -2.87
CA PHE A 41 -0.11 -9.69 -1.83
C PHE A 41 -0.93 -10.98 -1.79
N ILE A 42 -1.13 -11.52 -0.59
CA ILE A 42 -1.98 -12.68 -0.34
C ILE A 42 -3.16 -12.19 0.49
N PRO A 43 -4.40 -12.26 -0.05
CA PRO A 43 -5.56 -11.75 0.66
C PRO A 43 -5.93 -12.73 1.79
N PRO A 44 -6.61 -12.23 2.84
CA PRO A 44 -7.09 -13.09 3.91
C PRO A 44 -8.10 -14.10 3.35
N ARG A 45 -8.07 -15.33 3.85
CA ARG A 45 -8.96 -16.41 3.39
C ARG A 45 -9.68 -17.03 4.58
N LEU A 46 -10.96 -17.35 4.38
CA LEU A 46 -11.71 -18.11 5.36
C LEU A 46 -11.25 -19.57 5.29
N GLN A 47 -10.62 -20.04 6.36
CA GLN A 47 -10.10 -21.38 6.44
C GLN A 47 -11.00 -22.25 7.33
N PRO A 48 -11.46 -23.42 6.85
CA PRO A 48 -12.41 -24.24 7.59
C PRO A 48 -11.87 -24.66 8.96
N GLY A 49 -12.59 -24.30 10.02
CA GLY A 49 -12.26 -24.69 11.39
C GLY A 49 -11.26 -23.79 12.13
N THR A 50 -10.59 -22.86 11.45
CA THR A 50 -9.62 -21.92 12.06
C THR A 50 -10.05 -20.46 11.96
N GLY A 51 -10.96 -20.12 11.04
CA GLY A 51 -11.47 -18.76 10.88
C GLY A 51 -10.78 -18.00 9.75
N LEU A 52 -10.79 -16.67 9.81
CA LEU A 52 -10.16 -15.81 8.80
C LEU A 52 -8.64 -15.76 9.04
N THR A 53 -7.84 -16.05 8.02
CA THR A 53 -6.38 -15.87 8.09
C THR A 53 -6.00 -14.39 7.99
N SER A 54 -4.82 -14.03 8.48
CA SER A 54 -4.20 -12.74 8.17
C SER A 54 -3.97 -12.60 6.67
N ALA A 55 -3.83 -11.35 6.21
CA ALA A 55 -3.31 -11.06 4.89
C ALA A 55 -1.77 -11.03 4.97
N GLU A 56 -1.09 -11.20 3.85
CA GLU A 56 0.38 -11.11 3.79
C GLU A 56 0.79 -10.23 2.61
N ALA A 57 1.81 -9.40 2.79
CA ALA A 57 2.37 -8.58 1.73
C ALA A 57 3.88 -8.70 1.70
N SER A 58 4.45 -8.79 0.50
CA SER A 58 5.87 -8.66 0.26
C SER A 58 6.17 -7.49 -0.67
N TYR A 59 7.28 -6.81 -0.41
CA TYR A 59 7.61 -5.55 -1.03
C TYR A 59 9.11 -5.29 -1.12
N SER A 60 9.48 -4.55 -2.16
CA SER A 60 10.84 -4.06 -2.39
C SER A 60 10.90 -2.55 -2.25
N CYS A 61 11.94 -2.03 -1.61
CA CYS A 61 12.22 -0.60 -1.57
C CYS A 61 13.10 -0.21 -2.76
N LEU A 62 12.58 0.63 -3.66
CA LEU A 62 13.31 1.15 -4.82
C LEU A 62 14.54 1.98 -4.44
N LYS A 63 14.55 2.62 -3.26
CA LYS A 63 15.61 3.52 -2.85
C LYS A 63 16.86 2.79 -2.32
N CYS A 64 16.66 1.72 -1.54
CA CYS A 64 17.76 0.97 -0.93
C CYS A 64 17.87 -0.48 -1.41
N GLY A 65 16.96 -0.94 -2.28
CA GLY A 65 16.95 -2.29 -2.84
C GLY A 65 16.66 -3.40 -1.82
N GLN A 66 16.11 -3.07 -0.64
CA GLN A 66 15.78 -4.06 0.37
C GLN A 66 14.42 -4.69 0.06
N PHE A 67 14.33 -6.00 0.29
CA PHE A 67 13.11 -6.77 0.20
C PHE A 67 12.62 -7.14 1.61
N SER A 68 11.32 -7.09 1.84
CA SER A 68 10.70 -7.46 3.12
C SER A 68 9.30 -7.99 2.87
N GLY A 69 8.79 -8.80 3.80
CA GLY A 69 7.41 -9.29 3.72
C GLY A 69 6.93 -9.77 5.09
N HIS A 70 5.67 -9.50 5.39
CA HIS A 70 5.07 -9.75 6.69
C HIS A 70 3.54 -9.81 6.61
N GLU A 71 2.93 -10.30 7.69
CA GLU A 71 1.47 -10.29 7.85
C GLU A 71 0.96 -8.87 7.98
N VAL A 72 -0.05 -8.53 7.20
CA VAL A 72 -0.71 -7.23 7.23
C VAL A 72 -2.14 -7.39 7.76
N PRO A 73 -2.76 -6.32 8.29
CA PRO A 73 -4.13 -6.36 8.76
C PRO A 73 -5.08 -6.91 7.69
N SER A 74 -6.05 -7.72 8.12
CA SER A 74 -7.01 -8.36 7.21
C SER A 74 -7.91 -7.38 6.45
N ASP A 75 -8.01 -6.13 6.91
CA ASP A 75 -8.76 -5.04 6.30
C ASP A 75 -7.87 -4.11 5.43
N TRP A 76 -6.57 -4.37 5.37
CA TRP A 76 -5.65 -3.66 4.49
C TRP A 76 -5.52 -4.35 3.13
N GLU A 77 -5.47 -3.55 2.08
CA GLU A 77 -5.16 -3.97 0.73
C GLU A 77 -4.18 -2.99 0.07
N PRO A 78 -3.31 -3.46 -0.84
CA PRO A 78 -2.37 -2.60 -1.51
C PRO A 78 -3.10 -1.61 -2.43
N PRO A 79 -2.76 -0.30 -2.40
CA PRO A 79 -3.38 0.68 -3.26
C PRO A 79 -3.23 0.33 -4.74
N GLY A 80 -4.34 0.28 -5.47
CA GLY A 80 -4.33 -0.04 -6.90
C GLY A 80 -4.00 -1.50 -7.21
N TRP A 81 -4.11 -2.40 -6.24
CA TRP A 81 -4.02 -3.84 -6.50
C TRP A 81 -5.27 -4.32 -7.22
N PHE A 82 -5.09 -5.03 -8.34
CA PHE A 82 -6.19 -5.59 -9.11
C PHE A 82 -6.13 -7.11 -9.05
N TRP A 83 -7.22 -7.72 -8.60
CA TRP A 83 -7.43 -9.16 -8.71
C TRP A 83 -8.14 -9.46 -10.02
N TYR A 84 -7.61 -10.41 -10.80
CA TYR A 84 -8.42 -11.10 -11.79
C TYR A 84 -9.21 -12.16 -11.03
N ALA A 85 -10.50 -11.91 -10.82
CA ALA A 85 -11.44 -12.86 -10.25
C ALA A 85 -11.79 -13.97 -11.26
#